data_AF-A0A396QTU3-F1
#
_entry.id   AF-A0A396QTU3-F1
#
_cell.length_a   1.000
_cell.length_b   1.000
_cell.length_c   1.000
_cell.angle_alpha   90.00
_cell.angle_beta   90.00
_cell.angle_gamma   90.00
#
_symmetry.space_group_name_H-M   'P 1'
#
loop_
_entity.id
_entity.type
_entity.pdbx_description
1 polymer ?
#
loop_
_entity_poly.entity_id
_entity_poly.type
_entity_poly.pdbx_seq_one_letter_code
_entity_poly.pdbx_strand_id
1 'polypeptide(L)'
;MENCCRFFANRDCEYYPCHEGIEDFNCLFCYCPFYLREKCPGNPRFLKTEEKIIKDCSGCNYPHRPESYDIILDWIKKENEKREFSDEVRKIAVPVKPRKSREASDE
;
A
#
# COMPACT_ATOMS: atom_id res chain seq x y z
N MET A 1 13.06 12.32 7.94
CA MET A 1 11.94 11.99 8.85
C MET A 1 12.38 10.84 9.76
N GLU A 2 11.96 10.83 11.03
CA GLU A 2 12.22 9.68 11.93
C GLU A 2 11.25 8.53 11.61
N ASN A 3 11.68 7.28 11.82
CA ASN A 3 10.85 6.12 11.55
C ASN A 3 9.67 6.05 12.54
N CYS A 4 8.44 5.95 12.05
CA CYS A 4 7.21 5.82 12.82
C CYS A 4 6.18 4.93 12.10
N CYS A 5 4.97 4.82 12.64
CA CYS A 5 3.91 4.03 12.01
C CYS A 5 3.46 4.57 10.65
N ARG A 6 3.65 5.87 10.38
CA ARG A 6 3.26 6.56 9.14
C ARG A 6 4.37 6.60 8.10
N PHE A 7 5.63 6.51 8.54
CA PHE A 7 6.80 6.62 7.67
C PHE A 7 7.92 5.71 8.16
N PHE A 8 8.47 4.89 7.28
CA PHE A 8 9.63 4.06 7.59
C PHE A 8 10.53 3.95 6.37
N ALA A 9 11.84 4.14 6.54
CA ALA A 9 12.83 3.98 5.47
C ALA A 9 13.91 2.97 5.87
N ASN A 10 13.91 1.79 5.24
CA ASN A 10 14.98 0.81 5.41
C ASN A 10 16.14 1.15 4.46
N ARG A 11 17.05 2.03 4.92
CA ARG A 11 18.21 2.48 4.13
C ARG A 11 19.27 1.39 3.92
N ASP A 12 19.24 0.30 4.69
CA ASP A 12 20.15 -0.83 4.55
C ASP A 12 19.65 -1.88 3.53
N CYS A 13 18.48 -1.66 2.92
CA CYS A 13 17.95 -2.54 1.86
C CYS A 13 18.82 -2.45 0.60
N GLU A 14 19.18 -3.60 0.00
CA GLU A 14 19.98 -3.65 -1.23
C GLU A 14 19.32 -2.95 -2.43
N TYR A 15 17.99 -2.81 -2.37
CA TYR A 15 17.21 -2.13 -3.39
C TYR A 15 17.05 -0.63 -3.13
N TYR A 16 17.54 -0.08 -2.01
CA TYR A 16 17.33 1.33 -1.67
C TYR A 16 18.28 2.27 -2.45
N PRO A 17 17.80 3.38 -3.04
CA PRO A 17 16.39 3.71 -3.24
C PRO A 17 15.77 2.87 -4.38
N CYS A 18 14.59 2.28 -4.15
CA CYS A 18 13.97 1.37 -5.13
C CYS A 18 13.46 2.10 -6.38
N HIS A 19 13.25 3.42 -6.27
CA HIS A 19 12.79 4.31 -7.34
C HIS A 19 13.60 5.62 -7.30
N GLU A 20 13.99 6.11 -8.47
CA GLU A 20 14.72 7.37 -8.60
C GLU A 20 13.79 8.59 -8.38
N GLY A 21 14.38 9.72 -7.98
CA GLY A 21 13.70 11.03 -7.95
C GLY A 21 12.82 11.31 -6.73
N ILE A 22 13.03 10.60 -5.61
CA ILE A 22 12.40 10.89 -4.32
C ILE A 22 13.44 10.96 -3.20
N GLU A 23 13.41 12.03 -2.41
CA GLU A 23 14.32 12.25 -1.28
C GLU A 23 13.85 11.48 -0.03
N ASP A 24 12.55 11.50 0.25
CA ASP A 24 11.92 10.78 1.35
C ASP A 24 11.19 9.54 0.82
N PHE A 25 11.78 8.36 1.04
CA PHE A 25 11.25 7.08 0.60
C PHE A 25 10.58 6.32 1.74
N ASN A 26 9.30 5.97 1.59
CA ASN A 26 8.56 5.13 2.53
C ASN A 26 8.53 3.65 2.09
N CYS A 27 9.14 2.77 2.88
CA CYS A 27 9.20 1.32 2.65
C CYS A 27 7.93 0.55 3.09
N LEU A 28 6.96 1.20 3.75
CA LEU A 28 5.74 0.52 4.26
C LEU A 28 4.93 -0.16 3.14
N PHE A 29 5.01 0.37 1.92
CA PHE A 29 4.30 -0.17 0.75
C PHE A 29 5.27 -0.59 -0.37
N CYS A 30 6.44 -1.15 0.00
CA CYS A 30 7.37 -1.78 -0.95
C CYS A 30 6.70 -2.74 -1.93
N TYR A 31 5.68 -3.48 -1.47
CA TYR A 31 4.73 -4.10 -2.38
C TYR A 31 3.51 -3.18 -2.56
N CYS A 32 3.32 -2.71 -3.79
CA CYS A 32 2.24 -1.79 -4.11
C CYS A 32 0.87 -2.47 -3.94
N PRO A 33 -0.01 -1.98 -3.03
CA PRO A 33 -1.33 -2.58 -2.82
C PRO A 33 -2.24 -2.45 -4.05
N PHE A 34 -1.90 -1.56 -4.99
CA PHE A 34 -2.64 -1.35 -6.23
C PHE A 34 -2.09 -2.15 -7.42
N TYR A 35 -1.08 -3.01 -7.25
CA TYR A 35 -0.43 -3.66 -8.38
C TYR A 35 -1.43 -4.38 -9.31
N LEU A 36 -2.35 -5.17 -8.74
CA LEU A 36 -3.36 -5.90 -9.51
C LEU A 36 -4.57 -5.05 -9.95
N ARG A 37 -4.64 -3.77 -9.56
CA ARG A 37 -5.77 -2.90 -9.93
C ARG A 37 -5.54 -2.28 -11.30
N GLU A 38 -6.56 -2.39 -12.16
CA GLU A 38 -6.62 -1.63 -13.41
C GLU A 38 -6.66 -0.13 -13.12
N LYS A 39 -7.60 0.31 -12.27
CA LYS A 39 -7.69 1.69 -11.77
C LYS A 39 -6.64 1.91 -10.68
N CYS A 40 -5.48 2.43 -11.07
CA CYS A 40 -4.35 2.73 -10.20
C CYS A 40 -4.27 4.25 -9.95
N PRO A 41 -4.14 4.72 -8.70
CA PRO A 41 -3.97 6.16 -8.40
C PRO A 41 -2.55 6.68 -8.69
N GLY A 42 -1.58 5.78 -8.88
CA GLY A 42 -0.23 6.13 -9.31
C GLY A 42 -0.12 6.36 -10.83
N ASN A 43 1.10 6.28 -11.34
CA ASN A 43 1.41 6.49 -12.77
C ASN A 43 2.07 5.25 -13.41
N PRO A 44 1.43 4.06 -13.36
CA PRO A 44 1.99 2.87 -14.02
C PRO A 44 1.99 3.06 -15.54
N ARG A 45 2.95 2.42 -16.21
CA ARG A 45 2.90 2.20 -17.66
C ARG A 45 2.26 0.84 -17.91
N PHE A 46 1.60 0.68 -19.06
CA PHE A 46 1.05 -0.61 -19.48
C PHE A 46 1.75 -1.05 -20.76
N LEU A 47 2.47 -2.16 -20.67
CA LEU A 47 3.17 -2.77 -21.79
C LEU A 47 2.29 -3.86 -22.38
N LYS A 48 2.15 -3.87 -23.70
CA LYS A 48 1.41 -4.89 -24.42
C LYS A 48 2.38 -5.85 -25.10
N THR A 49 2.18 -7.14 -24.85
CA THR A 49 2.82 -8.24 -25.59
C THR A 49 1.77 -8.95 -26.44
N GLU A 50 2.15 -9.95 -27.24
CA GLU A 50 1.19 -10.75 -28.02
C GLU A 50 0.21 -11.53 -27.12
N GLU A 51 0.65 -11.93 -25.92
CA GLU A 51 -0.10 -12.85 -25.05
C GLU A 51 -0.83 -12.13 -23.89
N LYS A 52 -0.29 -10.99 -23.42
CA LYS A 52 -0.76 -10.34 -22.19
C LYS A 52 -0.42 -8.86 -22.12
N ILE A 53 -1.13 -8.19 -21.20
CA ILE A 53 -0.81 -6.83 -20.76
C ILE A 53 -0.04 -6.93 -19.45
N ILE A 54 1.09 -6.21 -19.37
CA ILE A 54 1.94 -6.13 -18.19
C ILE A 54 1.83 -4.71 -17.64
N LYS A 55 1.56 -4.60 -16.35
CA LYS A 55 1.59 -3.33 -15.63
C LYS A 55 3.00 -3.07 -15.12
N ASP A 56 3.70 -2.12 -15.74
CA ASP A 56 5.04 -1.69 -15.38
C ASP A 56 4.99 -0.51 -14.40
N CYS A 57 5.42 -0.75 -13.17
CA CYS A 57 5.48 0.24 -12.10
C CYS A 57 6.92 0.71 -11.79
N SER A 58 7.91 0.36 -12.63
CA SER A 58 9.32 0.73 -12.40
C SER A 58 9.56 2.25 -12.30
N GLY A 59 8.73 3.05 -12.98
CA GLY A 59 8.76 4.52 -12.88
C GLY A 59 7.73 5.13 -11.92
N CYS A 60 7.02 4.30 -11.13
CA CYS A 60 5.94 4.75 -10.25
C CYS A 60 6.40 4.77 -8.79
N ASN A 61 6.47 5.96 -8.21
CA ASN A 61 6.86 6.16 -6.81
C ASN A 61 5.68 6.45 -5.87
N TYR A 62 4.43 6.38 -6.37
CA TYR A 62 3.22 6.67 -5.58
C TYR A 62 3.20 6.00 -4.19
N PRO A 63 3.40 4.66 -4.04
CA PRO A 63 3.36 4.03 -2.73
C PRO A 63 4.47 4.47 -1.76
N HIS A 64 5.51 5.13 -2.28
CA HIS A 64 6.70 5.51 -1.52
C HIS A 64 6.68 6.96 -1.05
N ARG A 65 5.76 7.77 -1.56
CA ARG A 65 5.60 9.16 -1.16
C ARG A 65 4.96 9.24 0.24
N PRO A 66 5.52 10.02 1.19
CA PRO A 66 4.93 10.20 2.52
C PRO A 66 3.45 10.58 2.49
N GLU A 67 3.05 11.41 1.53
CA GLU A 67 1.69 11.93 1.38
C GLU A 67 0.69 10.85 0.95
N SER A 68 1.17 9.72 0.41
CA SER A 68 0.29 8.64 -0.06
C SER A 68 -0.14 7.69 1.06
N TYR A 69 0.48 7.76 2.25
CA TYR A 69 0.23 6.82 3.35
C TYR A 69 -1.24 6.76 3.76
N ASP A 70 -1.85 7.91 4.09
CA ASP A 70 -3.25 7.95 4.54
C ASP A 70 -4.21 7.52 3.43
N ILE A 71 -3.92 7.89 2.18
CA ILE A 71 -4.75 7.55 1.02
C ILE A 71 -4.75 6.04 0.80
N ILE A 72 -3.59 5.40 0.93
CA ILE A 72 -3.46 3.95 0.80
C ILE A 72 -4.23 3.23 1.90
N LEU A 73 -4.09 3.67 3.16
CA LEU A 73 -4.80 3.05 4.28
C LEU A 73 -6.32 3.22 4.18
N ASP A 74 -6.80 4.41 3.82
CA ASP A 74 -8.22 4.66 3.61
C ASP A 74 -8.78 3.76 2.49
N TRP A 75 -8.02 3.60 1.40
CA TRP A 75 -8.40 2.69 0.32
C TRP A 75 -8.44 1.23 0.80
N ILE A 76 -7.39 0.73 1.47
CA ILE A 76 -7.35 -0.65 1.99
C ILE A 76 -8.53 -0.89 2.93
N LYS A 77 -8.83 0.05 3.82
CA LYS A 77 -9.98 -0.02 4.73
C LYS A 77 -11.29 -0.15 3.96
N LYS A 78 -11.54 0.73 2.99
CA LYS A 78 -12.76 0.72 2.15
C LYS A 78 -12.91 -0.54 1.31
N GLU A 79 -11.80 -1.11 0.81
CA GLU A 79 -11.86 -2.38 0.07
C GLU A 79 -12.10 -3.57 1.00
N ASN A 80 -11.52 -3.56 2.21
CA ASN A 80 -11.74 -4.61 3.20
C ASN A 80 -13.19 -4.61 3.72
N GLU A 81 -13.84 -3.44 3.82
CA GLU A 81 -15.27 -3.33 4.17
C GLU A 81 -16.20 -3.99 3.13
N LYS A 82 -15.76 -4.06 1.87
CA LYS A 82 -16.52 -4.70 0.77
C LYS A 82 -16.16 -6.18 0.59
N ARG A 83 -15.20 -6.68 1.36
CA ARG A 83 -14.66 -8.03 1.17
C ARG A 83 -15.61 -9.06 1.76
N GLU A 84 -16.07 -9.97 0.90
CA GLU A 84 -16.78 -11.16 1.33
C GLU A 84 -15.81 -12.25 1.76
N PHE A 85 -16.20 -12.99 2.81
CA PHE A 85 -15.47 -14.15 3.31
C PHE A 85 -16.26 -15.41 3.00
N SER A 86 -15.57 -16.55 2.89
CA SER A 86 -16.25 -17.84 2.70
C SER A 86 -16.96 -18.28 3.98
N ASP A 87 -17.89 -19.22 3.85
CA ASP A 87 -18.64 -19.74 5.01
C ASP A 87 -17.73 -20.49 5.99
N GLU A 88 -16.66 -21.14 5.50
CA GLU A 88 -15.63 -21.75 6.34
C GLU A 88 -14.94 -20.72 7.22
N VAL A 89 -14.58 -19.57 6.66
CA VAL A 89 -13.97 -18.46 7.42
C VAL A 89 -14.96 -17.87 8.42
N ARG A 90 -16.22 -17.68 8.02
CA ARG A 90 -17.27 -17.17 8.92
C ARG A 90 -17.49 -18.09 10.12
N LYS A 91 -17.38 -19.41 9.95
CA LYS A 91 -17.53 -20.40 11.03
C LYS A 91 -16.40 -20.35 12.08
N ILE A 92 -15.19 -19.98 11.68
CA ILE A 92 -14.02 -19.90 12.58
C ILE A 92 -13.74 -18.48 13.10
N ALA A 93 -14.46 -17.47 12.61
CA ALA A 93 -14.27 -16.10 13.01
C ALA A 93 -14.64 -15.88 14.49
N VAL A 94 -13.78 -15.18 15.23
CA VAL A 94 -14.00 -14.87 16.65
C VAL A 94 -14.56 -13.44 16.80
N PRO A 95 -15.58 -13.23 17.67
CA PRO A 95 -16.10 -11.89 17.91
C PRO A 95 -15.05 -11.05 18.63
N VAL A 96 -14.79 -9.85 18.11
CA VAL A 96 -13.90 -8.87 18.74
C VAL A 96 -14.71 -7.68 19.21
N LYS A 97 -14.41 -7.17 20.41
CA LYS A 97 -14.94 -5.87 20.83
C LYS A 97 -14.29 -4.79 19.97
N PRO A 98 -15.04 -3.80 19.46
CA PRO A 98 -14.45 -2.68 18.74
C PRO A 98 -13.45 -1.99 19.68
N ARG A 99 -12.19 -1.90 19.23
CA ARG A 99 -11.22 -1.04 19.91
C ARG A 99 -11.73 0.38 19.78
N LYS A 100 -11.78 1.14 20.89
CA LYS A 100 -11.94 2.60 20.81
C LYS A 100 -10.87 3.10 19.85
N SER A 101 -11.26 3.88 18.84
CA SER A 101 -10.31 4.52 17.94
C SER A 101 -9.26 5.20 18.81
N ARG A 102 -7.99 4.84 18.64
CA ARG A 102 -6.90 5.69 19.11
C ARG A 102 -7.15 7.03 18.44
N GLU A 103 -7.57 8.03 19.21
CA GLU A 103 -7.37 9.42 18.82
C GLU A 103 -5.91 9.50 18.39
N ALA A 104 -5.69 10.03 17.19
CA ALA A 104 -4.35 10.28 16.70
C ALA A 104 -3.65 11.10 17.80
N SER A 105 -2.77 10.45 18.55
CA SER A 105 -1.83 11.17 19.40
C SER A 105 -0.91 11.86 18.41
N ASP A 106 -1.20 13.13 18.19
CA ASP A 106 -0.27 14.10 17.63
C ASP A 106 1.05 13.98 18.39
N GLU A 107 2.09 13.52 17.70
CA GLU A 107 3.51 13.83 17.90
C GLU A 107 4.32 13.26 16.72
#